data_AF-A0A7C5WQW1-F1
#
_entry.id   AF-A0A7C5WQW1-F1
#
_cell.length_a   1.000
_cell.length_b   1.000
_cell.length_c   1.000
_cell.angle_alpha   90.00
_cell.angle_beta   90.00
_cell.angle_gamma   90.00
#
_symmetry.space_group_name_H-M   'P 1'
#
loop_
_entity.id
_entity.type
_entity.pdbx_description
1 polymer ?
#
loop_
_entity_poly.entity_id
_entity_poly.type
_entity_poly.pdbx_seq_one_letter_code
_entity_poly.pdbx_strand_id
1 'polypeptide(L)'
;VTEIAVPYRGLERYSYAYYKAGRRRGHDIALVALACAVKISNEVIEDVRIAVNSVAPVPLRAYSVERALIGKSPSLEVIEEASKLIVRDISPISDVRAPAEYRSYLTRVLLREALLEALRKWGVE
;
A
#
# COMPACT_ATOMS: atom_id res chain seq x y z
N VAL A 1 -21.68 9.13 -10.94
CA VAL A 1 -21.34 9.24 -9.49
C VAL A 1 -21.92 10.55 -9.00
N THR A 2 -22.88 10.51 -8.06
CA THR A 2 -23.55 11.70 -7.52
C THR A 2 -22.99 12.12 -6.16
N GLU A 3 -22.34 11.21 -5.45
CA GLU A 3 -21.72 11.46 -4.14
C GLU A 3 -20.57 10.48 -3.89
N ILE A 4 -19.59 10.92 -3.10
CA ILE A 4 -18.59 10.07 -2.43
C ILE A 4 -18.53 10.54 -0.97
N ALA A 5 -18.86 9.65 -0.03
CA ALA A 5 -18.77 9.94 1.39
C ALA A 5 -17.37 9.60 1.93
N VAL A 6 -16.68 10.61 2.46
CA VAL A 6 -15.39 10.44 3.14
C VAL A 6 -15.61 10.53 4.64
N PRO A 7 -15.31 9.48 5.43
CA PRO A 7 -15.51 9.53 6.87
C PRO A 7 -14.50 10.50 7.47
N TYR A 8 -14.97 11.54 8.17
CA TYR A 8 -14.05 12.46 8.88
C TYR A 8 -13.71 11.95 10.29
N ARG A 9 -14.68 11.33 10.97
CA ARG A 9 -14.50 10.81 12.34
C ARG A 9 -13.75 9.48 12.34
N GLY A 10 -12.75 9.34 13.19
CA GLY A 10 -11.96 8.13 13.36
C GLY A 10 -10.70 8.06 12.50
N LEU A 11 -10.56 8.94 11.49
CA LEU A 11 -9.35 9.03 10.66
C LEU A 11 -8.16 9.61 11.42
N GLU A 12 -8.38 10.38 12.48
CA GLU A 12 -7.32 10.90 13.34
C GLU A 12 -6.47 9.81 14.00
N ARG A 13 -7.01 8.58 14.08
CA ARG A 13 -6.31 7.39 14.59
C ARG A 13 -5.50 6.65 13.53
N TYR A 14 -5.61 7.06 12.26
CA TYR A 14 -4.86 6.46 11.17
C TYR A 14 -3.70 7.37 10.77
N SER A 15 -2.55 6.75 10.54
CA SER A 15 -1.49 7.32 9.73
C SER A 15 -1.59 6.76 8.31
N TYR A 16 -1.22 7.54 7.30
CA TYR A 16 -1.37 7.13 5.91
C TYR A 16 -0.18 7.58 5.07
N ALA A 17 0.06 6.87 3.98
CA ALA A 17 1.02 7.23 2.96
C ALA A 17 0.43 6.91 1.57
N TYR A 18 0.86 7.68 0.57
CA TYR A 18 0.48 7.46 -0.82
C TYR A 18 1.71 7.58 -1.71
N TYR A 19 1.91 6.57 -2.56
CA TYR A 19 2.99 6.52 -3.53
C TYR A 19 2.43 6.41 -4.93
N LYS A 20 2.99 7.21 -5.83
CA LYS A 20 2.76 7.13 -7.28
C LYS A 20 4.10 7.06 -7.99
N ALA A 21 4.34 5.96 -8.69
CA ALA A 21 5.47 5.82 -9.59
C ALA A 21 5.04 6.00 -11.05
N GLY A 22 5.78 6.82 -11.78
CA GLY A 22 5.69 7.00 -13.23
C GLY A 22 7.10 6.94 -13.84
N ARG A 23 7.20 7.10 -15.17
CA ARG A 23 8.49 7.10 -15.88
C ARG A 23 9.24 8.43 -15.74
N ARG A 24 8.52 9.50 -15.36
CA ARG A 24 9.08 10.83 -15.14
C ARG A 24 8.42 11.53 -13.96
N ARG A 25 9.12 12.51 -13.39
CA ARG A 25 8.56 13.44 -12.42
C ARG A 25 7.71 14.47 -13.18
N GLY A 26 6.41 14.55 -12.88
CA GLY A 26 5.46 15.47 -13.52
C GLY A 26 4.23 14.76 -14.11
N HIS A 27 3.74 15.25 -15.24
CA HIS A 27 2.52 14.76 -15.88
C HIS A 27 2.77 13.38 -16.52
N ASP A 28 2.43 12.33 -15.79
CA ASP A 28 2.54 10.95 -16.27
C ASP A 28 1.46 10.04 -15.64
N ILE A 29 1.12 8.96 -16.35
CA ILE A 29 0.22 7.92 -15.89
C ILE A 29 1.00 6.97 -14.96
N ALA A 30 0.37 6.58 -13.85
CA ALA A 30 1.01 5.73 -12.86
C ALA A 30 1.32 4.33 -13.44
N LEU A 31 2.58 3.90 -13.33
CA LEU A 31 2.97 2.50 -13.47
C LEU A 31 2.41 1.68 -12.31
N VAL A 32 2.55 2.22 -11.10
CA VAL A 32 1.98 1.72 -9.86
C VAL A 32 1.57 2.93 -9.04
N ALA A 33 0.38 2.88 -8.45
CA ALA A 33 -0.03 3.80 -7.41
C ALA A 33 -0.62 3.00 -6.25
N LEU A 34 -0.30 3.38 -5.02
CA LEU A 34 -0.85 2.73 -3.85
C LEU A 34 -1.02 3.69 -2.68
N ALA A 35 -2.04 3.45 -1.89
CA ALA A 35 -2.29 4.12 -0.63
C ALA A 35 -2.33 3.08 0.48
N CYS A 36 -1.73 3.39 1.62
CA CYS A 36 -1.95 2.65 2.85
C CYS A 36 -2.47 3.57 3.95
N ALA A 37 -3.30 3.02 4.84
CA ALA A 37 -3.72 3.65 6.08
C ALA A 37 -3.59 2.61 7.19
N VAL A 38 -2.91 2.96 8.27
CA VAL A 38 -2.60 2.08 9.39
C VAL A 38 -3.06 2.71 10.70
N LYS A 39 -3.72 1.90 11.54
CA LYS A 39 -4.15 2.24 12.89
C LYS A 39 -3.38 1.36 13.88
N ILE A 40 -2.67 1.98 14.81
CA ILE A 40 -1.99 1.29 15.92
C ILE A 40 -2.80 1.46 17.20
N SER A 41 -2.90 0.39 17.98
CA SER A 41 -3.49 0.39 19.32
C SER A 41 -2.75 -0.65 20.17
N ASN A 42 -2.40 -0.31 21.40
CA ASN A 42 -1.64 -1.19 22.30
C ASN A 42 -0.40 -1.82 21.63
N GLU A 43 0.39 -1.01 20.92
CA GLU A 43 1.64 -1.42 20.24
C GLU A 43 1.47 -2.45 19.13
N VAL A 44 0.24 -2.73 18.69
CA VAL A 44 -0.06 -3.63 17.57
C VAL A 44 -0.84 -2.94 16.48
N ILE A 45 -0.72 -3.45 15.25
CA ILE A 45 -1.52 -3.02 14.09
C ILE A 45 -2.96 -3.48 14.31
N GLU A 46 -3.84 -2.57 14.69
CA GLU A 46 -5.27 -2.84 14.93
C GLU A 46 -6.04 -2.95 13.61
N ASP A 47 -5.78 -2.02 12.68
CA ASP A 47 -6.35 -2.03 11.34
C ASP A 47 -5.33 -1.54 10.32
N VAL A 48 -5.39 -2.10 9.11
CA VAL A 48 -4.62 -1.63 7.97
C VAL A 48 -5.44 -1.79 6.70
N ARG A 49 -5.40 -0.76 5.86
CA ARG A 49 -6.05 -0.74 4.55
C ARG A 49 -5.03 -0.36 3.50
N ILE A 50 -4.88 -1.20 2.48
CA ILE A 50 -3.93 -1.02 1.39
C ILE A 50 -4.71 -1.11 0.08
N ALA A 51 -4.76 0.00 -0.65
CA ALA A 51 -5.36 0.06 -1.98
C ALA A 51 -4.26 0.23 -3.03
N VAL A 52 -4.32 -0.56 -4.10
CA VAL A 52 -3.32 -0.57 -5.18
C VAL A 52 -4.00 -0.42 -6.53
N ASN A 53 -3.37 0.33 -7.43
CA ASN A 53 -3.86 0.63 -8.77
C ASN A 53 -2.76 0.41 -9.83
N SER A 54 -3.17 0.29 -11.09
CA SER A 54 -2.30 0.03 -12.27
C SER A 54 -1.61 -1.35 -12.29
N VAL A 55 -2.08 -2.30 -11.48
CA VAL A 55 -1.49 -3.65 -11.31
C VAL A 55 -2.51 -4.78 -11.40
N ALA A 56 -3.71 -4.46 -11.88
CA ALA A 56 -4.82 -5.37 -12.15
C ALA A 56 -5.84 -4.66 -13.06
N PRO A 57 -6.84 -5.38 -13.62
CA PRO A 57 -7.89 -4.76 -14.43
C PRO A 57 -8.71 -3.68 -13.72
N VAL A 58 -8.81 -3.75 -12.38
CA VAL A 58 -9.48 -2.78 -11.51
C VAL A 58 -8.61 -2.45 -10.29
N PRO A 59 -8.77 -1.26 -9.67
CA PRO A 59 -8.16 -1.00 -8.37
C PRO A 59 -8.60 -2.04 -7.35
N LEU A 60 -7.69 -2.48 -6.48
CA LEU A 60 -7.95 -3.57 -5.54
C LEU A 60 -7.37 -3.29 -4.15
N ARG A 61 -7.83 -4.09 -3.19
CA ARG A 61 -7.34 -4.15 -1.81
C ARG A 61 -6.32 -5.27 -1.67
N ALA A 62 -5.19 -5.00 -1.02
CA ALA A 62 -4.15 -6.00 -0.77
C ALA A 62 -4.47 -6.85 0.48
N TYR A 63 -5.57 -7.61 0.43
CA TYR A 63 -6.07 -8.37 1.59
C TYR A 63 -5.10 -9.41 2.14
N SER A 64 -4.22 -9.98 1.30
CA SER A 64 -3.21 -10.92 1.77
C SER A 64 -2.18 -10.23 2.66
N VAL A 65 -1.81 -8.99 2.32
CA VAL A 65 -0.89 -8.17 3.12
C VAL A 65 -1.57 -7.68 4.39
N GLU A 66 -2.80 -7.14 4.28
CA GLU A 66 -3.54 -6.61 5.44
C GLU A 66 -3.72 -7.66 6.53
N ARG A 67 -4.14 -8.88 6.16
CA ARG A 67 -4.31 -9.98 7.11
C ARG A 67 -3.02 -10.43 7.78
N ALA A 68 -1.88 -10.28 7.10
CA ALA A 68 -0.58 -10.63 7.68
C ALA A 68 -0.08 -9.62 8.70
N LEU A 69 -0.54 -8.36 8.60
CA LEU A 69 -0.14 -7.25 9.46
C LEU A 69 -1.03 -7.12 10.70
N ILE A 70 -2.35 -7.31 10.57
CA ILE A 70 -3.29 -7.12 11.69
C ILE A 70 -2.90 -8.03 12.87
N GLY A 71 -2.83 -7.43 14.06
CA GLY A 71 -2.45 -8.09 15.32
C GLY A 71 -0.95 -8.28 15.53
N LYS A 72 -0.09 -7.82 14.61
CA LYS A 72 1.36 -7.84 14.78
C LYS A 72 1.86 -6.51 15.36
N SER A 73 2.91 -6.58 16.18
CA SER A 73 3.71 -5.41 16.49
C SER A 73 4.46 -4.98 15.22
N PRO A 74 4.44 -3.69 14.86
CA PRO A 74 5.09 -3.24 13.64
C PRO A 74 6.62 -3.29 13.82
N SER A 75 7.29 -4.04 12.95
CA SER A 75 8.75 -4.09 12.84
C SER A 75 9.16 -4.12 11.38
N LEU A 76 10.43 -3.84 11.10
CA LEU A 76 10.97 -3.89 9.75
C LEU A 76 10.76 -5.28 9.12
N GLU A 77 11.04 -6.34 9.88
CA GLU A 77 10.89 -7.73 9.44
C GLU A 77 9.43 -8.06 9.12
N VAL A 78 8.50 -7.63 9.98
CA VAL A 78 7.05 -7.84 9.76
C VAL A 78 6.59 -7.15 8.47
N ILE A 79 7.04 -5.91 8.25
CA ILE A 79 6.69 -5.14 7.05
C ILE A 79 7.29 -5.77 5.79
N GLU A 80 8.54 -6.21 5.85
CA GLU A 80 9.22 -6.85 4.73
C GLU A 80 8.56 -8.18 4.34
N GLU A 81 8.26 -9.05 5.30
CA GLU A 81 7.57 -10.31 5.03
C GLU A 81 6.14 -10.09 4.53
N ALA A 82 5.39 -9.17 5.14
CA ALA A 82 4.03 -8.86 4.68
C ALA A 82 4.02 -8.29 3.26
N SER A 83 4.96 -7.40 2.93
CA SER A 83 5.03 -6.77 1.60
C SER A 83 5.26 -7.79 0.49
N LYS A 84 5.94 -8.92 0.75
CA LYS A 84 6.11 -10.01 -0.23
C LYS A 84 4.79 -10.65 -0.62
N LEU A 85 3.76 -10.61 0.23
CA LEU A 85 2.47 -11.24 -0.03
C LEU A 85 1.63 -10.49 -1.09
N ILE A 86 2.02 -9.27 -1.48
CA ILE A 86 1.28 -8.46 -2.45
C ILE A 86 1.10 -9.17 -3.80
N VAL A 87 2.04 -10.04 -4.18
CA VAL A 87 1.98 -10.81 -5.44
C VAL A 87 0.78 -11.75 -5.50
N ARG A 88 0.16 -12.07 -4.36
CA ARG A 88 -1.06 -12.87 -4.29
C ARG A 88 -2.31 -12.08 -4.63
N ASP A 89 -2.25 -10.76 -4.50
CA ASP A 89 -3.40 -9.87 -4.68
C ASP A 89 -3.39 -9.17 -6.05
N ILE A 90 -2.26 -9.13 -6.77
CA ILE A 90 -2.09 -8.38 -8.03
C ILE A 90 -1.99 -9.30 -9.26
N SER A 91 -2.35 -8.76 -10.43
CA SER A 91 -2.22 -9.44 -11.73
C SER A 91 -1.83 -8.42 -12.81
N PRO A 92 -0.58 -7.93 -12.79
CA PRO A 92 -0.14 -6.89 -13.71
C PRO A 92 0.07 -7.42 -15.13
N ILE A 93 -0.13 -6.53 -16.10
CA ILE A 93 0.16 -6.78 -17.52
C ILE A 93 1.47 -6.12 -17.93
N SER A 94 2.07 -6.62 -19.01
CA SER A 94 3.14 -5.94 -19.72
C SER A 94 2.54 -4.99 -20.76
N ASP A 95 3.04 -3.76 -20.82
CA ASP A 95 2.68 -2.77 -21.85
C ASP A 95 3.88 -1.91 -22.26
N VAL A 96 3.65 -0.94 -23.14
CA VAL A 96 4.67 0.03 -23.59
C VAL A 96 5.25 0.89 -22.47
N ARG A 97 4.65 0.89 -21.26
CA ARG A 97 5.12 1.68 -20.12
C ARG A 97 6.00 0.87 -19.20
N ALA A 98 5.68 -0.41 -18.97
CA ALA A 98 6.50 -1.33 -18.18
C ALA A 98 6.09 -2.81 -18.36
N PRO A 99 7.05 -3.75 -18.24
CA PRO A 99 6.76 -5.17 -18.09
C PRO A 99 6.00 -5.49 -16.79
N ALA A 100 5.23 -6.58 -16.79
CA ALA A 100 4.47 -7.08 -15.64
C ALA A 100 5.37 -7.40 -14.43
N GLU A 101 6.56 -7.93 -14.68
CA GLU A 101 7.55 -8.29 -13.66
C GLU A 101 8.06 -7.03 -12.96
N TYR A 102 8.31 -5.97 -13.73
CA TYR A 102 8.72 -4.68 -13.17
C TYR A 102 7.61 -4.05 -12.32
N ARG A 103 6.36 -4.10 -12.79
CA ARG A 103 5.20 -3.64 -11.99
C ARG A 103 5.06 -4.42 -10.69
N SER A 104 5.22 -5.74 -10.74
CA SER A 104 5.17 -6.62 -9.56
C SER A 104 6.26 -6.27 -8.55
N TYR A 105 7.51 -6.17 -9.03
CA TYR A 105 8.66 -5.77 -8.21
C TYR A 105 8.45 -4.40 -7.57
N LEU A 106 8.09 -3.40 -8.39
CA LEU A 106 7.91 -2.03 -7.94
C LEU A 106 6.78 -1.90 -6.91
N THR A 107 5.69 -2.65 -7.09
CA THR A 107 4.58 -2.66 -6.12
C THR A 107 5.04 -3.13 -4.74
N ARG A 108 5.83 -4.21 -4.68
CA ARG A 108 6.40 -4.70 -3.42
C ARG A 108 7.28 -3.66 -2.74
N VAL A 109 8.16 -3.01 -3.51
CA VAL A 109 9.08 -1.98 -2.98
C VAL A 109 8.29 -0.78 -2.46
N LEU A 110 7.39 -0.23 -3.27
CA LEU A 110 6.59 0.94 -2.86
C LEU A 110 5.68 0.65 -1.68
N LEU A 111 5.17 -0.59 -1.56
CA LEU A 111 4.35 -0.98 -0.43
C LEU A 111 5.14 -0.99 0.87
N ARG A 112 6.37 -1.52 0.85
CA ARG A 112 7.31 -1.46 1.99
C ARG A 112 7.53 -0.01 2.40
N GLU A 113 7.92 0.85 1.47
CA GLU A 113 8.18 2.28 1.75
C GLU A 113 6.93 2.99 2.29
N ALA A 114 5.76 2.74 1.71
CA ALA A 114 4.51 3.33 2.17
C ALA A 114 4.15 2.89 3.60
N LEU A 115 4.33 1.61 3.93
CA LEU A 115 4.09 1.10 5.28
C LEU A 115 5.06 1.71 6.29
N LEU A 116 6.36 1.80 5.96
CA LEU A 116 7.35 2.46 6.81
C LEU A 116 7.03 3.95 7.02
N GLU A 117 6.64 4.68 5.95
CA GLU A 117 6.26 6.08 6.07
C GLU A 117 4.99 6.27 6.94
N ALA A 118 3.97 5.43 6.73
CA ALA A 118 2.76 5.48 7.56
C ALA A 118 3.06 5.13 9.02
N LEU A 119 4.03 4.25 9.28
CA LEU A 119 4.42 3.82 10.62
C LEU A 119 5.48 4.71 11.28
N ARG A 120 6.08 5.67 10.56
CA ARG A 120 7.16 6.54 11.07
C ARG A 120 6.81 7.25 12.38
N LYS A 121 5.55 7.69 12.55
CA LYS A 121 5.09 8.34 13.79
C LYS A 121 5.09 7.42 15.01
N TRP A 122 5.20 6.10 14.79
CA TRP A 122 5.20 5.06 15.80
C TRP A 122 6.61 4.48 16.04
N GLY A 123 7.67 5.14 15.55
CA GLY A 123 9.06 4.77 15.84
C GLY A 123 9.60 3.59 15.04
N VAL A 124 8.93 3.22 13.94
CA VAL A 124 9.41 2.18 13.03
C VAL A 124 10.25 2.85 11.94
N GLU A 125 11.54 2.49 11.88
CA GLU A 125 12.53 2.97 10.90
C GLU A 125 13.04 1.84 10.00
#